data_AF-A0A7J5YBS7-F1
#
_entry.id   AF-A0A7J5YBS7-F1
#
_cell.length_a   1.000
_cell.length_b   1.000
_cell.length_c   1.000
_cell.angle_alpha   90.00
_cell.angle_beta   90.00
_cell.angle_gamma   90.00
#
_symmetry.space_group_name_H-M   'P 1'
#
loop_
_entity.id
_entity.type
_entity.pdbx_description
1 polymer ?
#
loop_
_entity_poly.entity_id
_entity_poly.type
_entity_poly.pdbx_seq_one_letter_code
_entity_poly.pdbx_strand_id
1 'polypeptide(L)'
;MLDKLSSRVTEAEDRIGTAEGQLVDLNSRVVNHLGTRAFYRAPDNRGAHRADRALGPRPPADQRPRPVLIRLLKCQDRDKILRIAAQRSRENKGPIKYDGKPVLFFPDLSASLVKRRKEYDRVKTELRSKDIPFALLHPATLRITLPDGRRRFFQTPKEVAAFLRGTPAGT
;
A
#
# COMPACT_ATOMS: atom_id res chain seq x y z
N MET A 1 -14.72 19.91 32.37
CA MET A 1 -13.43 19.95 31.60
C MET A 1 -13.35 18.79 30.63
N LEU A 2 -13.65 17.57 31.07
CA LEU A 2 -13.75 16.35 30.24
C LEU A 2 -14.69 16.52 29.02
N ASP A 3 -15.72 17.33 29.15
CA ASP A 3 -16.79 17.58 28.17
C ASP A 3 -16.24 18.16 26.86
N LYS A 4 -15.25 19.07 26.96
CA LYS A 4 -14.53 19.65 25.80
C LYS A 4 -13.53 18.69 25.16
N LEU A 5 -13.23 17.55 25.79
CA LEU A 5 -12.50 16.46 25.16
C LEU A 5 -13.49 15.50 24.48
N SER A 6 -14.59 15.15 25.16
CA SER A 6 -15.66 14.30 24.62
C SER A 6 -16.19 14.81 23.27
N SER A 7 -16.62 16.08 23.19
CA SER A 7 -17.16 16.63 21.94
C SER A 7 -16.15 16.66 20.78
N ARG A 8 -14.85 16.74 21.09
CA ARG A 8 -13.76 16.71 20.09
C ARG A 8 -13.38 15.29 19.65
N VAL A 9 -13.73 14.28 20.44
CA VAL A 9 -13.65 12.87 20.03
C VAL A 9 -14.80 12.55 19.09
N THR A 10 -16.05 12.90 19.45
CA THR A 10 -17.23 12.70 18.58
C THR A 10 -17.07 13.40 17.23
N GLU A 11 -16.63 14.67 17.21
CA GLU A 11 -16.36 15.39 15.95
C GLU A 11 -15.29 14.69 15.09
N ALA A 12 -14.29 14.05 15.71
CA ALA A 12 -13.28 13.27 15.00
C ALA A 12 -13.82 11.94 14.47
N GLU A 13 -14.71 11.28 15.21
CA GLU A 13 -15.36 10.02 14.84
C GLU A 13 -16.34 10.22 13.66
N ASP A 14 -17.17 11.27 13.67
CA ASP A 14 -18.03 11.66 12.54
C ASP A 14 -17.20 11.95 11.27
N ARG A 15 -16.05 12.62 11.44
CA ARG A 15 -15.11 12.92 10.35
C ARG A 15 -14.37 11.68 9.84
N ILE A 16 -14.22 10.64 10.65
CA ILE A 16 -13.72 9.32 10.24
C ILE A 16 -14.80 8.56 9.46
N GLY A 17 -16.02 8.43 10.00
CA GLY A 17 -17.14 7.77 9.32
C GLY A 17 -17.46 8.37 7.95
N THR A 18 -17.40 9.69 7.84
CA THR A 18 -17.53 10.43 6.56
C THR A 18 -16.46 10.04 5.55
N ALA A 19 -15.21 9.83 6.00
CA ALA A 19 -14.09 9.43 5.13
C ALA A 19 -14.15 7.93 4.75
N GLU A 20 -14.67 7.07 5.63
CA GLU A 20 -14.87 5.64 5.34
C GLU A 20 -16.01 5.41 4.33
N GLY A 21 -17.10 6.17 4.43
CA GLY A 21 -18.17 6.18 3.43
C GLY A 21 -17.66 6.52 2.02
N GLN A 22 -16.79 7.53 1.90
CA GLN A 22 -16.15 7.91 0.63
C GLN A 22 -15.21 6.81 0.09
N LEU A 23 -14.57 6.01 0.96
CA LEU A 23 -13.76 4.86 0.55
C LEU A 23 -14.60 3.66 0.10
N VAL A 24 -15.74 3.40 0.75
CA VAL A 24 -16.72 2.40 0.29
C VAL A 24 -17.23 2.77 -1.10
N ASP A 25 -17.59 4.03 -1.32
CA ASP A 25 -18.08 4.54 -2.59
C ASP A 25 -17.05 4.41 -3.74
N LEU A 26 -15.78 4.72 -3.46
CA LEU A 26 -14.67 4.54 -4.40
C LEU A 26 -14.44 3.05 -4.73
N ASN A 27 -14.68 2.16 -3.76
CA ASN A 27 -14.60 0.71 -3.96
C ASN A 27 -15.73 0.20 -4.86
N SER A 28 -16.99 0.62 -4.62
CA SER A 28 -18.14 0.39 -5.51
C SER A 28 -17.86 0.79 -6.97
N ARG A 29 -16.99 1.78 -7.18
CA ARG A 29 -16.60 2.30 -8.49
C ARG A 29 -15.41 1.61 -9.15
N VAL A 30 -14.71 0.75 -8.42
CA VAL A 30 -13.79 -0.27 -8.97
C VAL A 30 -14.52 -1.61 -9.18
N VAL A 31 -15.61 -1.83 -8.45
CA VAL A 31 -16.54 -2.98 -8.51
C VAL A 31 -17.55 -2.89 -9.67
N ASN A 32 -17.75 -1.68 -10.19
CA ASN A 32 -18.52 -1.41 -11.42
C ASN A 32 -18.02 -1.52 -13.00
N HIS A 33 -16.00 -1.73 -14.19
CA HIS A 33 -15.31 -1.77 -15.56
C HIS A 33 -14.54 -3.08 -15.77
N LEU A 34 -14.56 -3.92 -14.75
CA LEU A 34 -14.14 -5.30 -14.78
C LEU A 34 -15.24 -6.23 -15.38
N GLY A 35 -16.34 -5.64 -15.89
CA GLY A 35 -17.51 -6.29 -16.49
C GLY A 35 -18.24 -5.39 -17.52
N THR A 36 -19.35 -4.76 -17.13
CA THR A 36 -20.14 -3.75 -17.88
C THR A 36 -19.34 -2.52 -18.40
N ARG A 37 -19.77 -1.90 -19.50
CA ARG A 37 -18.94 -1.02 -20.35
C ARG A 37 -18.53 0.38 -19.80
N ALA A 38 -18.93 0.80 -18.59
CA ALA A 38 -18.61 2.15 -18.07
C ALA A 38 -18.53 2.25 -16.54
N PHE A 39 -17.32 2.42 -15.97
CA PHE A 39 -17.15 2.76 -14.54
C PHE A 39 -16.35 4.05 -14.39
N TYR A 40 -17.00 5.08 -13.85
CA TYR A 40 -16.64 5.75 -12.59
C TYR A 40 -17.76 6.77 -12.29
N ARG A 41 -19.05 6.42 -12.54
CA ARG A 41 -20.16 7.38 -12.44
C ARG A 41 -20.55 7.65 -10.99
N ALA A 42 -19.77 8.51 -10.34
CA ALA A 42 -20.00 9.02 -9.01
C ALA A 42 -20.96 10.21 -9.01
N PRO A 43 -21.79 10.39 -7.97
CA PRO A 43 -22.02 11.73 -7.46
C PRO A 43 -20.67 12.26 -6.92
N ASP A 44 -20.32 13.50 -7.24
CA ASP A 44 -19.18 14.24 -6.69
C ASP A 44 -17.80 13.57 -6.68
N ASN A 45 -17.21 13.50 -7.87
CA ASN A 45 -15.96 14.23 -8.15
C ASN A 45 -14.88 14.25 -7.03
N ARG A 46 -14.04 13.19 -6.96
CA ARG A 46 -12.55 13.21 -6.82
C ARG A 46 -12.00 11.85 -6.35
N GLY A 47 -11.70 10.92 -7.27
CA GLY A 47 -11.15 9.58 -6.94
C GLY A 47 -10.02 9.11 -7.86
N ALA A 48 -10.37 8.66 -9.07
CA ALA A 48 -9.41 8.21 -10.08
C ALA A 48 -9.44 9.12 -11.32
N HIS A 49 -8.29 9.24 -12.00
CA HIS A 49 -8.17 10.02 -13.25
C HIS A 49 -8.16 9.12 -14.50
N ARG A 50 -7.64 7.90 -14.40
CA ARG A 50 -7.67 6.90 -15.49
C ARG A 50 -7.60 5.48 -14.93
N ALA A 51 -8.24 4.52 -15.60
CA ALA A 51 -8.12 3.10 -15.31
C ALA A 51 -8.04 2.32 -16.62
N ASP A 52 -6.86 1.81 -16.95
CA ASP A 52 -6.57 1.06 -18.18
C ASP A 52 -6.24 -0.41 -17.84
N ARG A 53 -6.31 -1.32 -18.81
CA ARG A 53 -5.72 -2.66 -18.67
C ARG A 53 -4.27 -2.62 -19.14
N ALA A 54 -3.40 -3.45 -18.53
CA ALA A 54 -2.05 -3.68 -19.03
C ALA A 54 -2.05 -4.04 -20.54
N LEU A 55 -1.02 -3.60 -21.26
CA LEU A 55 -0.87 -3.83 -22.70
C LEU A 55 -0.65 -5.31 -23.02
N GLY A 56 -1.02 -5.73 -24.24
CA GLY A 56 -0.92 -7.11 -24.73
C GLY A 56 -2.27 -7.73 -25.10
N PRO A 57 -2.27 -8.95 -25.69
CA PRO A 57 -3.48 -9.66 -26.12
C PRO A 57 -4.43 -9.96 -24.95
N ARG A 58 -5.70 -10.28 -25.23
CA ARG A 58 -6.64 -10.72 -24.19
C ARG A 58 -6.33 -12.18 -23.83
N PRO A 59 -6.01 -12.52 -22.57
CA PRO A 59 -5.82 -13.92 -22.18
C PRO A 59 -7.14 -14.70 -22.31
N PRO A 60 -7.07 -16.03 -22.55
CA PRO A 60 -8.22 -16.94 -22.47
C PRO A 60 -9.01 -16.81 -21.17
N ALA A 61 -10.27 -17.22 -21.16
CA ALA A 61 -11.17 -17.09 -20.01
C ALA A 61 -10.67 -17.85 -18.75
N ASP A 62 -9.96 -18.96 -18.95
CA ASP A 62 -9.35 -19.79 -17.90
C ASP A 62 -8.01 -19.23 -17.36
N GLN A 63 -7.42 -18.25 -18.06
CA GLN A 63 -6.16 -17.64 -17.63
C GLN A 63 -6.40 -16.38 -16.79
N ARG A 64 -5.40 -16.04 -15.95
CA ARG A 64 -5.46 -14.86 -15.08
C ARG A 64 -5.70 -13.58 -15.90
N PRO A 65 -6.73 -12.78 -15.57
CA PRO A 65 -7.06 -11.57 -16.34
C PRO A 65 -5.93 -10.52 -16.25
N ARG A 66 -5.76 -9.73 -17.32
CA ARG A 66 -4.73 -8.68 -17.38
C ARG A 66 -4.84 -7.72 -16.18
N PRO A 67 -3.71 -7.33 -15.55
CA PRO A 67 -3.70 -6.30 -14.52
C PRO A 67 -4.42 -5.01 -14.93
N VAL A 68 -4.99 -4.33 -13.95
CA VAL A 68 -5.61 -3.01 -14.10
C VAL A 68 -4.64 -1.96 -13.57
N LEU A 69 -4.32 -0.97 -14.40
CA LEU A 69 -3.46 0.16 -14.04
C LEU A 69 -4.37 1.35 -13.71
N ILE A 70 -4.48 1.68 -12.42
CA ILE A 70 -5.33 2.78 -11.94
C ILE A 70 -4.44 3.99 -11.63
N ARG A 71 -4.55 5.04 -12.45
CA ARG A 71 -3.89 6.33 -12.24
C ARG A 71 -4.81 7.22 -11.39
N LEU A 72 -4.51 7.26 -10.09
CA LEU A 72 -5.19 8.12 -9.11
C LEU A 72 -4.65 9.55 -9.19
N LEU A 73 -5.51 10.55 -8.92
CA LEU A 73 -5.14 11.97 -9.04
C LEU A 73 -4.15 12.43 -7.95
N LYS A 74 -4.22 11.81 -6.77
CA LYS A 74 -3.35 12.12 -5.62
C LYS A 74 -2.55 10.89 -5.19
N CYS A 75 -1.26 11.06 -4.98
CA CYS A 75 -0.38 10.01 -4.43
C CYS A 75 -0.80 9.57 -3.02
N GLN A 76 -1.34 10.48 -2.21
CA GLN A 76 -1.87 10.18 -0.88
C GLN A 76 -2.98 9.12 -0.92
N ASP A 77 -3.88 9.19 -1.91
CA ASP A 77 -5.03 8.28 -1.98
C ASP A 77 -4.62 6.90 -2.52
N ARG A 78 -3.61 6.84 -3.41
CA ARG A 78 -2.90 5.60 -3.74
C ARG A 78 -2.34 4.94 -2.49
N ASP A 79 -1.66 5.71 -1.64
CA ASP A 79 -0.96 5.17 -0.48
C ASP A 79 -1.92 4.80 0.67
N LYS A 80 -3.07 5.49 0.80
CA LYS A 80 -4.22 5.06 1.63
C LYS A 80 -4.78 3.73 1.15
N ILE A 81 -5.11 3.60 -0.14
CA ILE A 81 -5.69 2.38 -0.71
C ILE A 81 -4.73 1.20 -0.55
N LEU A 82 -3.44 1.37 -0.81
CA LEU A 82 -2.42 0.33 -0.60
C LEU A 82 -2.26 -0.04 0.89
N ARG A 83 -2.33 0.93 1.81
CA ARG A 83 -2.31 0.66 3.26
C ARG A 83 -3.53 -0.15 3.70
N ILE A 84 -4.73 0.26 3.32
CA ILE A 84 -5.99 -0.43 3.65
C ILE A 84 -6.00 -1.84 3.05
N ALA A 85 -5.55 -1.99 1.80
CA ALA A 85 -5.47 -3.29 1.14
C ALA A 85 -4.49 -4.24 1.85
N ALA A 86 -3.30 -3.74 2.22
CA ALA A 86 -2.30 -4.52 2.97
C ALA A 86 -2.75 -4.85 4.40
N GLN A 87 -3.52 -3.97 5.04
CA GLN A 87 -4.11 -4.21 6.36
C GLN A 87 -5.18 -5.31 6.29
N ARG A 88 -6.21 -5.15 5.45
CA ARG A 88 -7.26 -6.16 5.26
C ARG A 88 -6.72 -7.52 4.81
N SER A 89 -5.63 -7.54 4.04
CA SER A 89 -4.99 -8.79 3.64
C SER A 89 -4.30 -9.52 4.80
N ARG A 90 -3.79 -8.79 5.81
CA ARG A 90 -3.24 -9.39 7.05
C ARG A 90 -4.34 -9.88 7.97
N GLU A 91 -5.39 -9.06 8.16
CA GLU A 91 -6.57 -9.38 8.98
C GLU A 91 -7.25 -10.67 8.47
N ASN A 92 -7.46 -10.77 7.16
CA ASN A 92 -8.04 -11.95 6.49
C ASN A 92 -7.06 -13.13 6.30
N LYS A 93 -5.81 -13.02 6.75
CA LYS A 93 -4.72 -13.99 6.52
C LYS A 93 -4.56 -14.43 5.05
N GLY A 94 -4.85 -13.55 4.09
CA GLY A 94 -4.96 -13.89 2.67
C GLY A 94 -5.31 -12.70 1.77
N PRO A 95 -5.48 -12.90 0.45
CA PRO A 95 -5.88 -11.85 -0.47
C PRO A 95 -7.32 -11.37 -0.19
N ILE A 96 -7.61 -10.11 -0.52
CA ILE A 96 -8.98 -9.58 -0.49
C ILE A 96 -9.81 -10.32 -1.55
N LYS A 97 -10.99 -10.80 -1.18
CA LYS A 97 -11.91 -11.44 -2.14
C LYS A 97 -12.91 -10.43 -2.70
N TYR A 98 -13.20 -10.56 -3.99
CA TYR A 98 -14.29 -9.88 -4.70
C TYR A 98 -14.97 -10.92 -5.60
N ASP A 99 -16.29 -11.08 -5.53
CA ASP A 99 -17.02 -12.12 -6.26
C ASP A 99 -16.39 -13.52 -6.06
N GLY A 100 -16.08 -13.84 -4.80
CA GLY A 100 -15.32 -15.02 -4.36
C GLY A 100 -13.83 -15.05 -4.75
N LYS A 101 -13.43 -14.34 -5.80
CA LYS A 101 -12.12 -14.39 -6.46
C LYS A 101 -11.08 -13.49 -5.77
N PRO A 102 -9.80 -13.89 -5.68
CA PRO A 102 -8.76 -13.11 -5.02
C PRO A 102 -8.31 -11.90 -5.86
N VAL A 103 -8.36 -10.71 -5.25
CA VAL A 103 -7.85 -9.44 -5.80
C VAL A 103 -6.61 -9.02 -5.01
N LEU A 104 -5.59 -8.58 -5.72
CA LEU A 104 -4.30 -8.17 -5.15
C LEU A 104 -3.95 -6.76 -5.63
N PHE A 105 -3.59 -5.90 -4.70
CA PHE A 105 -3.23 -4.50 -4.95
C PHE A 105 -1.71 -4.34 -4.83
N PHE A 106 -1.10 -3.73 -5.84
CA PHE A 106 0.35 -3.48 -5.90
C PHE A 106 0.62 -2.03 -6.31
N PRO A 107 1.68 -1.38 -5.78
CA PRO A 107 2.16 -0.13 -6.34
C PRO A 107 2.74 -0.37 -7.74
N ASP A 108 2.43 0.51 -8.69
CA ASP A 108 3.16 0.60 -9.96
C ASP A 108 4.56 1.18 -9.69
N LEU A 109 5.60 0.46 -10.11
CA LEU A 109 7.01 0.73 -9.80
C LEU A 109 7.89 0.42 -11.02
N SER A 110 8.79 1.33 -11.38
CA SER A 110 9.71 1.12 -12.50
C SER A 110 10.67 -0.06 -12.26
N ALA A 111 11.09 -0.72 -13.34
CA ALA A 111 11.97 -1.90 -13.26
C ALA A 111 13.29 -1.61 -12.52
N SER A 112 13.86 -0.41 -12.67
CA SER A 112 15.05 0.03 -11.94
C SER A 112 14.81 0.18 -10.43
N LEU A 113 13.65 0.73 -10.03
CA LEU A 113 13.27 0.85 -8.63
C LEU A 113 12.93 -0.53 -8.03
N VAL A 114 12.28 -1.42 -8.78
CA VAL A 114 12.07 -2.82 -8.39
C VAL A 114 13.41 -3.54 -8.17
N LYS A 115 14.40 -3.35 -9.06
CA LYS A 115 15.76 -3.91 -8.90
C LYS A 115 16.41 -3.38 -7.61
N ARG A 116 16.45 -2.06 -7.40
CA ARG A 116 17.00 -1.45 -6.17
C ARG A 116 16.26 -1.90 -4.90
N ARG A 117 14.96 -2.19 -4.97
CA ARG A 117 14.19 -2.76 -3.85
C ARG A 117 14.50 -4.23 -3.58
N LYS A 118 14.89 -5.01 -4.59
CA LYS A 118 15.32 -6.43 -4.45
C LYS A 118 16.70 -6.57 -3.83
N GLU A 119 17.60 -5.61 -4.01
CA GLU A 119 18.94 -5.60 -3.39
C GLU A 119 18.88 -5.69 -1.85
N TYR A 120 17.80 -5.20 -1.24
CA TYR A 120 17.54 -5.34 0.19
C TYR A 120 16.96 -6.69 0.62
N ASP A 121 16.62 -7.63 -0.27
CA ASP A 121 15.87 -8.84 0.12
C ASP A 121 16.64 -9.78 1.06
N ARG A 122 17.98 -9.87 0.93
CA ARG A 122 18.84 -10.58 1.89
C ARG A 122 18.73 -9.97 3.29
N VAL A 123 18.96 -8.66 3.37
CA VAL A 123 18.87 -7.86 4.60
C VAL A 123 17.48 -7.93 5.25
N LYS A 124 16.39 -7.91 4.47
CA LYS A 124 15.02 -8.08 4.99
C LYS A 124 14.82 -9.46 5.64
N THR A 125 15.49 -10.50 5.14
CA THR A 125 15.42 -11.84 5.72
C THR A 125 16.20 -11.91 7.03
N GLU A 126 17.40 -11.32 7.09
CA GLU A 126 18.16 -11.16 8.35
C GLU A 126 17.40 -10.36 9.41
N LEU A 127 16.68 -9.31 9.01
CA LEU A 127 15.84 -8.51 9.91
C LEU A 127 14.63 -9.29 10.43
N ARG A 128 13.98 -10.11 9.59
CA ARG A 128 12.90 -11.01 10.02
C ARG A 128 13.41 -12.07 10.99
N SER A 129 14.58 -12.68 10.74
CA SER A 129 15.14 -13.70 11.64
C SER A 129 15.61 -13.15 12.99
N LYS A 130 15.76 -11.82 13.11
CA LYS A 130 16.06 -11.12 14.37
C LYS A 130 14.83 -10.39 14.97
N ASP A 131 13.64 -10.58 14.39
CA ASP A 131 12.38 -9.87 14.69
C ASP A 131 12.48 -8.33 14.80
N ILE A 132 13.37 -7.72 14.00
CA ILE A 132 13.61 -6.28 14.04
C ILE A 132 12.55 -5.54 13.18
N PRO A 133 11.72 -4.63 13.73
CA PRO A 133 10.63 -4.00 12.95
C PRO A 133 11.13 -3.00 11.90
N PHE A 134 11.00 -3.35 10.62
CA PHE A 134 11.43 -2.53 9.48
C PHE A 134 10.31 -2.13 8.50
N ALA A 135 10.57 -1.10 7.70
CA ALA A 135 9.74 -0.69 6.57
C ALA A 135 10.60 -0.17 5.41
N LEU A 136 10.35 -0.63 4.18
CA LEU A 136 11.02 -0.12 2.97
C LEU A 136 10.20 1.02 2.36
N LEU A 137 10.70 2.24 2.52
CA LEU A 137 10.03 3.47 2.08
C LEU A 137 10.30 3.78 0.60
N HIS A 138 9.47 4.65 0.02
CA HIS A 138 9.70 5.17 -1.33
C HIS A 138 10.85 6.19 -1.32
N PRO A 139 11.79 6.16 -2.29
CA PRO A 139 11.89 5.19 -3.40
C PRO A 139 12.38 3.82 -2.95
N ALA A 140 13.53 3.75 -2.27
CA ALA A 140 14.15 2.51 -1.79
C ALA A 140 15.01 2.75 -0.53
N THR A 141 14.44 3.40 0.48
CA THR A 141 15.11 3.73 1.75
C THR A 141 14.60 2.80 2.84
N LEU A 142 15.49 2.03 3.48
CA LEU A 142 15.08 1.10 4.54
C LEU A 142 15.04 1.82 5.89
N ARG A 143 13.86 1.88 6.51
CA ARG A 143 13.69 2.35 7.90
C ARG A 143 13.71 1.14 8.83
N ILE A 144 14.60 1.16 9.82
CA ILE A 144 14.60 0.22 10.95
C ILE A 144 14.07 0.96 12.19
N THR A 145 13.29 0.25 13.02
CA THR A 145 12.90 0.68 14.36
C THR A 145 13.73 -0.11 15.36
N LEU A 146 14.39 0.57 16.29
CA LEU A 146 15.23 -0.03 17.33
C LEU A 146 14.41 -0.29 18.60
N PRO A 147 14.91 -1.12 19.55
CA PRO A 147 14.23 -1.39 20.82
C PRO A 147 13.99 -0.14 21.68
N ASP A 148 14.84 0.88 21.56
CA ASP A 148 14.68 2.20 22.20
C ASP A 148 13.67 3.12 21.48
N GLY A 149 12.90 2.57 20.52
CA GLY A 149 11.94 3.29 19.69
C GLY A 149 12.55 4.17 18.60
N ARG A 150 13.88 4.40 18.61
CA ARG A 150 14.54 5.26 17.61
C ARG A 150 14.46 4.65 16.22
N ARG A 151 14.45 5.52 15.21
CA ARG A 151 14.26 5.15 13.80
C ARG A 151 15.53 5.48 13.02
N ARG A 152 16.24 4.46 12.54
CA ARG A 152 17.38 4.63 11.61
C ARG A 152 16.93 4.42 10.17
N PHE A 153 17.55 5.15 9.25
CA PHE A 153 17.23 5.13 7.82
C PHE A 153 18.51 4.84 7.04
N PHE A 154 18.41 3.98 6.04
CA PHE A 154 19.54 3.49 5.26
C PHE A 154 19.25 3.58 3.75
N GLN A 155 20.25 4.01 2.97
CA GLN A 155 20.13 4.25 1.52
C GLN A 155 20.70 3.13 0.65
N THR A 156 21.56 2.28 1.23
CA THR A 156 22.06 1.04 0.62
C THR A 156 21.90 -0.16 1.56
N PRO A 157 21.80 -1.40 1.02
CA PRO A 157 21.82 -2.61 1.85
C PRO A 157 23.18 -2.84 2.54
N LYS A 158 24.28 -2.23 2.05
CA LYS A 158 25.61 -2.37 2.66
C LYS A 158 25.68 -1.71 4.04
N GLU A 159 25.12 -0.51 4.19
CA GLU A 159 25.02 0.18 5.49
C GLU A 159 24.24 -0.67 6.51
N VAL A 160 23.10 -1.24 6.10
CA VAL A 160 22.28 -2.07 6.98
C VAL A 160 23.02 -3.33 7.40
N ALA A 161 23.74 -3.98 6.48
CA ALA A 161 24.52 -5.17 6.78
C ALA A 161 25.70 -4.87 7.73
N ALA A 162 26.31 -3.68 7.63
CA ALA A 162 27.32 -3.22 8.61
C ALA A 162 26.69 -2.97 9.98
N PHE A 163 25.55 -2.26 10.03
CA PHE A 163 24.77 -2.02 11.24
C PHE A 163 24.35 -3.33 11.94
N LEU A 164 23.92 -4.34 11.17
CA LEU A 164 23.54 -5.67 11.67
C LEU A 164 24.71 -6.55 12.15
N ARG A 165 25.95 -6.16 11.85
CA ARG A 165 27.20 -6.73 12.40
C ARG A 165 27.74 -5.95 13.59
N GLY A 166 27.07 -4.88 14.02
CA GLY A 166 27.53 -4.03 15.13
C GLY A 166 28.69 -3.08 14.78
N THR A 167 29.16 -3.08 13.52
CA THR A 167 30.17 -2.11 13.08
C THR A 167 29.47 -0.79 12.74
N PRO A 168 29.73 0.33 13.45
CA PRO A 168 29.29 1.63 12.98
C PRO A 168 30.02 1.94 11.67
N ALA A 169 29.28 2.06 10.57
CA ALA A 169 29.80 2.72 9.38
C ALA A 169 30.14 4.16 9.79
N GLY A 170 31.42 4.53 9.63
CA GLY A 170 32.01 5.67 10.33
C GLY A 170 31.52 7.03 9.86
N THR A 171 31.59 7.98 10.81
CA THR A 171 31.86 9.42 10.68
C THR A 171 31.28 10.13 9.47
#